data_AF-A0A2X2KBX8-F1
#
_entry.id   AF-A0A2X2KBX8-F1
#
_cell.length_a   1.000
_cell.length_b   1.000
_cell.length_c   1.000
_cell.angle_alpha   90.00
_cell.angle_beta   90.00
_cell.angle_gamma   90.00
#
_symmetry.space_group_name_H-M   'P 1'
#
loop_
_entity.id
_entity.type
_entity.pdbx_description
1 polymer ?
#
loop_
_entity_poly.entity_id
_entity_poly.type
_entity_poly.pdbx_seq_one_letter_code
_entity_poly.pdbx_strand_id
1 'polypeptide(L)'
;MNYFVGNSLGVNLTGIEKAIINRLNLFKEMGRPAQCVFLSWNRYLYRNAQNYITSSDYINMYDFFQEATYLERNEPLDWLSYWTDECHYTLKHVENSHDFRIYDQERFLMYAHFQDPKYRILDYVNHFDSQRRKVKRDFYDVRGFLSCSRILVDKQQTLCEFFYNPEGDTKLEKYFSYKDGKPEVQKNYCLLC
;
A
#
# COMPACT_ATOMS: atom_id res chain seq x y z
N MET A 1 -25.06 15.71 -1.98
CA MET A 1 -23.91 15.10 -1.30
C MET A 1 -22.79 16.12 -1.23
N ASN A 2 -22.08 16.23 -0.09
CA ASN A 2 -20.95 17.15 0.08
C ASN A 2 -19.64 16.36 0.19
N TYR A 3 -18.57 16.87 -0.42
CA TYR A 3 -17.27 16.20 -0.40
C TYR A 3 -16.19 17.13 0.18
N PHE A 4 -15.48 16.66 1.19
CA PHE A 4 -14.35 17.38 1.79
C PHE A 4 -13.04 16.73 1.34
N VAL A 5 -12.33 17.41 0.45
CA VAL A 5 -11.14 16.88 -0.18
C VAL A 5 -9.91 17.15 0.69
N GLY A 6 -9.15 16.10 0.96
CA GLY A 6 -7.88 16.12 1.66
C GLY A 6 -6.83 15.27 0.95
N ASN A 7 -5.59 15.31 1.44
CA ASN A 7 -4.53 14.53 0.81
C ASN A 7 -4.52 13.06 1.28
N SER A 8 -4.46 12.83 2.59
CA SER A 8 -4.42 11.49 3.20
C SER A 8 -4.87 11.56 4.66
N LEU A 9 -4.84 10.43 5.38
CA LEU A 9 -4.93 10.36 6.83
C LEU A 9 -3.75 9.58 7.42
N GLY A 10 -2.96 10.27 8.23
CA GLY A 10 -1.88 9.69 9.02
C GLY A 10 -2.36 9.10 10.35
N VAL A 11 -1.42 8.45 11.07
CA VAL A 11 -1.63 8.02 12.47
C VAL A 11 -1.83 9.22 13.40
N ASN A 12 -1.27 10.38 13.04
CA ASN A 12 -1.47 11.64 13.74
C ASN A 12 -2.06 12.66 12.77
N LEU A 13 -3.07 13.39 13.21
CA LEU A 13 -3.71 14.43 12.40
C LEU A 13 -2.96 15.77 12.48
N THR A 14 -2.70 16.34 11.32
CA THR A 14 -2.36 17.75 11.11
C THR A 14 -3.59 18.65 11.30
N GLY A 15 -3.38 19.97 11.36
CA GLY A 15 -4.46 20.94 11.49
C GLY A 15 -5.48 20.88 10.34
N ILE A 16 -5.02 20.58 9.12
CA ILE A 16 -5.88 20.47 7.93
C ILE A 16 -6.80 19.26 8.06
N GLU A 17 -6.27 18.10 8.42
CA GLU A 17 -7.06 16.87 8.56
C GLU A 17 -8.07 16.99 9.71
N LYS A 18 -7.67 17.61 10.83
CA LYS A 18 -8.59 17.93 11.94
C LYS A 18 -9.75 18.82 11.47
N ALA A 19 -9.46 19.86 10.68
CA ALA A 19 -10.49 20.76 10.18
C ALA A 19 -11.47 20.05 9.23
N ILE A 20 -10.98 19.14 8.38
CA ILE A 20 -11.81 18.33 7.48
C ILE A 20 -12.75 17.42 8.30
N ILE A 21 -12.22 16.71 9.30
CA ILE A 21 -13.01 15.80 10.15
C ILE A 21 -14.05 16.58 10.97
N ASN A 22 -13.67 17.74 11.55
CA ASN A 22 -14.62 18.58 12.28
C ASN A 22 -15.76 19.06 11.38
N ARG A 23 -15.47 19.39 10.11
CA ARG A 23 -16.49 19.79 9.14
C ARG A 23 -17.40 18.63 8.74
N LEU A 24 -16.85 17.42 8.58
CA LEU A 24 -17.64 16.20 8.38
C LEU A 24 -18.62 16.00 9.53
N ASN A 25 -18.14 16.07 10.77
CA ASN A 25 -18.98 15.88 11.97
C ASN A 25 -20.10 16.92 12.04
N LEU A 26 -19.81 18.20 11.78
CA LEU A 26 -20.82 19.26 11.71
C LEU A 26 -21.91 18.95 10.67
N PHE A 27 -21.54 18.46 9.49
CA PHE A 27 -22.52 18.13 8.45
C PHE A 27 -23.38 16.92 8.85
N LYS A 28 -22.79 15.91 9.49
CA LYS A 28 -23.51 14.76 10.03
C LYS A 28 -24.52 15.16 11.10
N GLU A 29 -24.13 16.04 12.03
CA GLU A 29 -25.02 16.61 13.05
C GLU A 29 -26.19 17.39 12.46
N MET A 30 -25.98 18.08 11.34
CA MET A 30 -27.02 18.80 10.60
C MET A 30 -27.89 17.89 9.70
N GLY A 31 -27.69 16.57 9.71
CA GLY A 31 -28.40 15.64 8.82
C GLY A 31 -28.08 15.85 7.34
N ARG A 32 -26.93 16.47 7.02
CA ARG A 32 -26.51 16.73 5.64
C ARG A 32 -25.57 15.62 5.15
N PRO A 33 -25.87 14.97 4.01
CA PRO A 33 -24.98 13.96 3.45
C PRO A 33 -23.60 14.55 3.14
N ALA A 34 -22.55 13.95 3.71
CA ALA A 34 -21.16 14.37 3.52
C ALA A 34 -20.18 13.19 3.61
N GLN A 35 -19.08 13.26 2.87
CA GLN A 35 -17.95 12.33 2.93
C GLN A 35 -16.62 13.07 2.74
N CYS A 36 -15.55 12.51 3.28
CA CYS A 36 -14.18 12.94 3.00
C CYS A 36 -13.66 12.24 1.74
N VAL A 37 -12.85 12.94 0.94
CA VAL A 37 -12.18 12.36 -0.24
C VAL A 37 -10.68 12.52 -0.08
N PHE A 38 -9.94 11.42 -0.09
CA PHE A 38 -8.47 11.42 0.05
C PHE A 38 -7.80 11.06 -1.27
N LEU A 39 -6.81 11.86 -1.69
CA LEU A 39 -6.22 11.79 -3.03
C LEU A 39 -4.87 11.05 -3.11
N SER A 40 -4.19 10.84 -2.00
CA SER A 40 -2.90 10.13 -1.99
C SER A 40 -3.06 8.64 -1.81
N TRP A 41 -2.14 7.88 -2.43
CA TRP A 41 -1.99 6.46 -2.14
C TRP A 41 -1.44 6.30 -0.73
N ASN A 42 -2.16 5.57 0.11
CA ASN A 42 -1.76 5.30 1.48
C ASN A 42 -2.30 3.95 1.92
N ARG A 43 -1.45 2.95 1.86
CA ARG A 43 -1.69 1.56 2.28
C ARG A 43 -2.01 1.36 3.76
N TYR A 44 -1.93 2.43 4.57
CA TYR A 44 -2.28 2.43 5.98
C TYR A 44 -3.58 3.21 6.27
N LEU A 45 -4.19 3.84 5.26
CA LEU A 45 -5.30 4.77 5.45
C LEU A 45 -6.49 4.08 6.11
N TYR A 46 -6.84 2.87 5.68
CA TYR A 46 -7.91 2.07 6.29
C TYR A 46 -7.75 1.97 7.81
N ARG A 47 -6.57 1.53 8.29
CA ARG A 47 -6.26 1.41 9.72
C ARG A 47 -6.25 2.76 10.43
N ASN A 48 -5.65 3.79 9.81
CA ASN A 48 -5.53 5.10 10.44
C ASN A 48 -6.89 5.81 10.57
N ALA A 49 -7.74 5.69 9.55
CA ALA A 49 -9.06 6.32 9.51
C ALA A 49 -9.98 5.82 10.63
N GLN A 50 -9.86 4.53 11.01
CA GLN A 50 -10.65 3.93 12.10
C GLN A 50 -10.48 4.64 13.45
N ASN A 51 -9.42 5.41 13.66
CA ASN A 51 -9.23 6.20 14.88
C ASN A 51 -10.11 7.47 14.91
N TYR A 52 -10.69 7.87 13.79
CA TYR A 52 -11.31 9.20 13.64
C TYR A 52 -12.68 9.19 12.97
N ILE A 53 -12.90 8.29 11.99
CA ILE A 53 -14.09 8.25 11.12
C ILE A 53 -14.39 6.79 10.71
N THR A 54 -15.60 6.53 10.20
CA THR A 54 -16.00 5.19 9.74
C THR A 54 -15.70 4.97 8.25
N SER A 55 -15.75 3.71 7.77
CA SER A 55 -15.56 3.39 6.34
C SER A 55 -16.57 4.07 5.41
N SER A 56 -17.77 4.37 5.90
CA SER A 56 -18.79 5.12 5.17
C SER A 56 -18.52 6.64 5.10
N ASP A 57 -17.64 7.17 5.95
CA ASP A 57 -17.38 8.60 6.06
C ASP A 57 -16.36 9.11 5.02
N TYR A 58 -15.68 8.22 4.30
CA TYR A 58 -14.67 8.62 3.33
C TYR A 58 -14.60 7.73 2.10
N ILE A 59 -13.94 8.26 1.07
CA ILE A 59 -13.48 7.54 -0.11
C ILE A 59 -12.01 7.89 -0.30
N ASN A 60 -11.16 6.91 -0.56
CA ASN A 60 -9.80 7.15 -1.05
C ASN A 60 -9.74 6.90 -2.56
N MET A 61 -9.09 7.78 -3.30
CA MET A 61 -9.00 7.69 -4.76
C MET A 61 -8.33 6.40 -5.23
N TYR A 62 -7.28 5.94 -4.56
CA TYR A 62 -6.61 4.69 -4.91
C TYR A 62 -7.47 3.49 -4.54
N ASP A 63 -8.08 3.48 -3.35
CA ASP A 63 -9.03 2.42 -2.99
C ASP A 63 -10.22 2.35 -3.95
N PHE A 64 -10.67 3.48 -4.52
CA PHE A 64 -11.72 3.48 -5.53
C PHE A 64 -11.28 2.77 -6.81
N PHE A 65 -10.12 3.15 -7.38
CA PHE A 65 -9.61 2.52 -8.60
C PHE A 65 -9.11 1.09 -8.38
N GLN A 66 -8.59 0.78 -7.20
CA GLN A 66 -8.19 -0.57 -6.80
C GLN A 66 -9.39 -1.40 -6.35
N GLU A 67 -10.63 -0.92 -6.49
CA GLU A 67 -11.85 -1.67 -6.13
C GLU A 67 -11.87 -2.13 -4.65
N ALA A 68 -11.18 -1.40 -3.78
CA ALA A 68 -10.98 -1.70 -2.36
C ALA A 68 -11.73 -0.76 -1.39
N THR A 69 -12.59 0.15 -1.88
CA THR A 69 -13.24 1.21 -1.07
C THR A 69 -13.96 0.70 0.18
N TYR A 70 -14.64 -0.45 0.08
CA TYR A 70 -15.36 -1.07 1.19
C TYR A 70 -14.78 -2.42 1.58
N LEU A 71 -13.53 -2.68 1.20
CA LEU A 71 -12.83 -3.90 1.57
C LEU A 71 -12.58 -3.90 3.07
N GLU A 72 -13.16 -4.88 3.76
CA GLU A 72 -12.81 -5.18 5.14
C GLU A 72 -11.52 -6.02 5.19
N ARG A 73 -10.84 -5.99 6.33
CA ARG A 73 -9.66 -6.83 6.53
C ARG A 73 -10.09 -8.28 6.69
N ASN A 74 -9.66 -9.12 5.74
CA ASN A 74 -9.79 -10.58 5.83
C ASN A 74 -8.70 -11.18 6.73
N GLU A 75 -8.83 -12.48 7.02
CA GLU A 75 -7.74 -13.22 7.65
C GLU A 75 -6.49 -13.15 6.76
N PRO A 76 -5.35 -12.69 7.30
CA PRO A 76 -4.12 -12.56 6.53
C PRO A 76 -3.56 -13.93 6.17
N LEU A 77 -3.02 -14.04 4.96
CA LEU A 77 -2.23 -15.19 4.54
C LEU A 77 -1.04 -15.39 5.49
N ASP A 78 -0.80 -16.62 5.91
CA ASP A 78 0.44 -16.99 6.59
C ASP A 78 1.58 -17.05 5.56
N TRP A 79 2.21 -15.90 5.34
CA TRP A 79 3.30 -15.76 4.38
C TRP A 79 4.52 -16.62 4.72
N LEU A 80 4.79 -16.85 6.01
CA LEU A 80 5.94 -17.63 6.41
C LEU A 80 5.74 -19.10 6.03
N SER A 81 4.58 -19.67 6.39
CA SER A 81 4.21 -21.03 5.96
C SER A 81 4.10 -21.14 4.45
N TYR A 82 3.51 -20.16 3.75
CA TYR A 82 3.46 -20.18 2.30
C TYR A 82 4.88 -20.26 1.68
N TRP A 83 5.82 -19.45 2.16
CA TRP A 83 7.18 -19.47 1.62
C TRP A 83 7.96 -20.74 1.98
N THR A 84 7.76 -21.32 3.17
CA THR A 84 8.47 -22.55 3.57
C THR A 84 7.85 -23.81 3.00
N ASP A 85 6.53 -23.92 3.08
CA ASP A 85 5.81 -25.18 2.89
C ASP A 85 5.40 -25.35 1.44
N GLU A 86 4.93 -24.27 0.79
CA GLU A 86 4.49 -24.29 -0.61
C GLU A 86 5.62 -23.92 -1.58
N CYS A 87 6.43 -22.90 -1.26
CA CYS A 87 7.53 -22.47 -2.13
C CYS A 87 8.87 -23.16 -1.85
N HIS A 88 8.99 -23.89 -0.72
CA HIS A 88 10.22 -24.55 -0.29
C HIS A 88 11.43 -23.62 -0.12
N TYR A 89 11.19 -22.36 0.25
CA TYR A 89 12.24 -21.37 0.50
C TYR A 89 12.83 -21.49 1.90
N THR A 90 14.10 -21.12 2.02
CA THR A 90 14.79 -20.99 3.30
C THR A 90 14.62 -19.57 3.82
N LEU A 91 14.04 -19.43 5.01
CA LEU A 91 13.83 -18.16 5.70
C LEU A 91 14.90 -17.96 6.76
N LYS A 92 15.56 -16.80 6.74
CA LYS A 92 16.51 -16.36 7.77
C LYS A 92 15.99 -15.09 8.43
N HIS A 93 15.59 -15.18 9.69
CA HIS A 93 15.14 -14.05 10.49
C HIS A 93 16.27 -13.02 10.67
N VAL A 94 15.92 -11.73 10.67
CA VAL A 94 16.84 -10.62 10.93
C VAL A 94 16.67 -10.18 12.39
N GLU A 95 17.75 -10.27 13.17
CA GLU A 95 17.73 -9.94 14.59
C GLU A 95 17.17 -8.53 14.89
N ASN A 96 16.41 -8.42 15.98
CA ASN A 96 15.80 -7.17 16.45
C ASN A 96 14.90 -6.45 15.42
N SER A 97 14.29 -7.21 14.52
CA SER A 97 13.37 -6.70 13.50
C SER A 97 12.19 -7.64 13.32
N HIS A 98 11.27 -7.30 12.42
CA HIS A 98 10.20 -8.19 11.98
C HIS A 98 10.46 -8.66 10.55
N ASP A 99 11.73 -8.88 10.22
CA ASP A 99 12.19 -8.98 8.84
C ASP A 99 12.80 -10.35 8.56
N PHE A 100 12.63 -10.81 7.33
CA PHE A 100 13.15 -12.10 6.87
C PHE A 100 13.92 -11.92 5.56
N ARG A 101 15.09 -12.55 5.50
CA ARG A 101 15.81 -12.81 4.25
C ARG A 101 15.38 -14.18 3.73
N ILE A 102 14.91 -14.22 2.49
CA ILE A 102 14.34 -15.41 1.88
C ILE A 102 15.25 -15.87 0.75
N TYR A 103 15.57 -17.16 0.76
CA TYR A 103 16.49 -17.78 -0.15
C TYR A 103 15.82 -18.97 -0.86
N ASP A 104 16.15 -19.12 -2.13
CA ASP A 104 15.98 -20.38 -2.84
C ASP A 104 17.35 -21.03 -2.94
N GLN A 105 17.55 -22.09 -2.16
CA GLN A 105 18.87 -22.68 -1.89
C GLN A 105 19.86 -21.60 -1.39
N GLU A 106 20.94 -21.33 -2.13
CA GLU A 106 21.93 -20.30 -1.80
C GLU A 106 21.63 -18.93 -2.42
N ARG A 107 20.62 -18.85 -3.29
CA ARG A 107 20.28 -17.61 -3.99
C ARG A 107 19.40 -16.75 -3.10
N PHE A 108 19.88 -15.53 -2.82
CA PHE A 108 19.08 -14.52 -2.13
C PHE A 108 18.00 -13.98 -3.06
N LEU A 109 16.73 -14.26 -2.74
CA LEU A 109 15.59 -13.87 -3.57
C LEU A 109 14.91 -12.61 -3.06
N MET A 110 14.57 -12.59 -1.77
CA MET A 110 13.66 -11.57 -1.24
C MET A 110 14.07 -11.10 0.16
N TYR A 111 13.67 -9.87 0.47
CA TYR A 111 13.66 -9.32 1.82
C TYR A 111 12.24 -8.90 2.16
N ALA A 112 11.63 -9.54 3.15
CA ALA A 112 10.28 -9.26 3.61
C ALA A 112 10.31 -8.51 4.94
N HIS A 113 9.46 -7.50 5.08
CA HIS A 113 9.24 -6.76 6.32
C HIS A 113 7.77 -6.88 6.74
N PHE A 114 7.53 -7.19 8.01
CA PHE A 114 6.20 -7.24 8.61
C PHE A 114 5.99 -6.09 9.60
N GLN A 115 4.75 -5.62 9.73
CA GLN A 115 4.44 -4.51 10.64
C GLN A 115 4.29 -4.94 12.10
N ASP A 116 4.09 -6.23 12.35
CA ASP A 116 3.76 -6.76 13.67
C ASP A 116 4.65 -7.97 14.04
N PRO A 117 4.90 -8.17 15.35
CA PRO A 117 5.77 -9.26 15.83
C PRO A 117 5.16 -10.65 15.67
N LYS A 118 3.89 -10.76 15.27
CA LYS A 118 3.23 -12.03 14.95
C LYS A 118 3.29 -12.33 13.45
N TYR A 119 3.96 -11.48 12.65
CA TYR A 119 4.16 -11.62 11.21
C TYR A 119 2.83 -11.75 10.42
N ARG A 120 1.76 -11.11 10.91
CA ARG A 120 0.42 -11.20 10.30
C ARG A 120 0.14 -10.14 9.25
N ILE A 121 0.88 -9.04 9.25
CA ILE A 121 0.70 -7.91 8.34
C ILE A 121 1.99 -7.72 7.58
N LEU A 122 2.08 -8.36 6.41
CA LEU A 122 3.17 -8.13 5.49
C LEU A 122 3.12 -6.66 5.05
N ASP A 123 4.26 -5.98 5.17
CA ASP A 123 4.38 -4.57 4.82
C ASP A 123 4.92 -4.46 3.40
N TYR A 124 6.13 -4.94 3.16
CA TYR A 124 6.71 -4.93 1.82
C TYR A 124 7.65 -6.10 1.59
N VAL A 125 7.85 -6.43 0.32
CA VAL A 125 8.84 -7.41 -0.13
C VAL A 125 9.74 -6.76 -1.17
N ASN A 126 11.05 -6.74 -0.93
CA ASN A 126 12.04 -6.39 -1.94
C ASN A 126 12.47 -7.65 -2.68
N HIS A 127 12.55 -7.59 -4.01
CA HIS A 127 12.98 -8.69 -4.88
C HIS A 127 14.34 -8.39 -5.49
N PHE A 128 15.20 -9.41 -5.55
CA PHE A 128 16.59 -9.29 -5.99
C PHE A 128 16.88 -10.18 -7.21
N ASP A 129 17.68 -9.65 -8.14
CA ASP A 129 18.20 -10.43 -9.26
C ASP A 129 19.39 -11.34 -8.83
N SER A 130 19.93 -12.11 -9.78
CA SER A 130 21.07 -12.99 -9.55
C SER A 130 22.36 -12.26 -9.12
N GLN A 131 22.45 -10.95 -9.38
CA GLN A 131 23.56 -10.10 -8.97
C GLN A 131 23.31 -9.39 -7.63
N ARG A 132 22.25 -9.77 -6.90
CA ARG A 132 21.79 -9.14 -5.65
C ARG A 132 21.43 -7.66 -5.80
N ARG A 133 21.03 -7.23 -7.00
CA ARG A 133 20.47 -5.89 -7.21
C ARG A 133 18.97 -5.95 -6.95
N LYS A 134 18.45 -4.98 -6.19
CA LYS A 134 17.02 -4.86 -5.94
C LYS A 134 16.32 -4.36 -7.21
N VAL A 135 15.49 -5.19 -7.82
CA VAL A 135 14.83 -4.92 -9.11
C VAL A 135 13.35 -4.58 -8.97
N LYS A 136 12.73 -4.98 -7.85
CA LYS A 136 11.30 -4.76 -7.63
C LYS A 136 11.01 -4.62 -6.14
N ARG A 137 9.99 -3.83 -5.79
CA ARG A 137 9.44 -3.75 -4.43
C ARG A 137 7.93 -3.85 -4.45
N ASP A 138 7.40 -4.79 -3.71
CA ASP A 138 5.97 -5.01 -3.50
C ASP A 138 5.54 -4.40 -2.18
N PHE A 139 4.43 -3.67 -2.21
CA PHE A 139 3.81 -3.01 -1.07
C PHE A 139 2.41 -3.56 -0.85
N TYR A 140 2.17 -4.03 0.36
CA TYR A 140 0.89 -4.58 0.76
C TYR A 140 0.07 -3.54 1.52
N ASP A 141 -1.23 -3.58 1.30
CA ASP A 141 -2.21 -2.85 2.11
C ASP A 141 -2.38 -3.54 3.47
N VAL A 142 -2.69 -2.76 4.52
CA VAL A 142 -2.98 -3.31 5.86
C VAL A 142 -4.14 -4.30 5.90
N ARG A 143 -5.00 -4.30 4.87
CA ARG A 143 -6.08 -5.27 4.67
C ARG A 143 -5.58 -6.61 4.10
N GLY A 144 -4.34 -6.70 3.62
CA GLY A 144 -3.65 -7.96 3.30
C GLY A 144 -3.36 -8.24 1.82
N PHE A 145 -3.83 -7.41 0.90
CA PHE A 145 -3.61 -7.60 -0.54
C PHE A 145 -2.37 -6.84 -1.05
N LEU A 146 -1.79 -7.29 -2.16
CA LEU A 146 -0.72 -6.59 -2.86
C LEU A 146 -1.30 -5.31 -3.49
N SER A 147 -0.97 -4.15 -2.93
CA SER A 147 -1.54 -2.89 -3.40
C SER A 147 -0.70 -2.26 -4.51
N CYS A 148 0.62 -2.33 -4.43
CA CYS A 148 1.49 -1.68 -5.41
C CYS A 148 2.81 -2.43 -5.61
N SER A 149 3.21 -2.59 -6.87
CA SER A 149 4.55 -3.03 -7.25
C SER A 149 5.32 -1.86 -7.87
N ARG A 150 6.57 -1.68 -7.45
CA ARG A 150 7.52 -0.75 -8.06
C ARG A 150 8.61 -1.52 -8.79
N ILE A 151 8.79 -1.25 -10.07
CA ILE A 151 9.93 -1.74 -10.83
C ILE A 151 11.06 -0.74 -10.71
N LEU A 152 12.24 -1.21 -10.34
CA LEU A 152 13.40 -0.39 -10.05
C LEU A 152 14.48 -0.57 -11.11
N VAL A 153 15.11 0.54 -11.47
CA VAL A 153 16.28 0.59 -12.35
C VAL A 153 17.49 1.09 -11.55
N ASP A 154 18.56 1.46 -12.27
CA ASP A 154 19.80 1.93 -11.66
C ASP A 154 19.58 2.99 -10.59
N LYS A 155 20.42 2.96 -9.55
CA LYS A 155 20.32 3.84 -8.36
C LYS A 155 18.99 3.70 -7.60
N GLN A 156 18.28 2.57 -7.77
CA GLN A 156 16.98 2.29 -7.14
C GLN A 156 15.89 3.29 -7.52
N GLN A 157 16.01 3.90 -8.70
CA GLN A 157 14.98 4.75 -9.27
C GLN A 157 13.78 3.90 -9.70
N THR A 158 12.56 4.39 -9.49
CA THR A 158 11.33 3.73 -9.92
C THR A 158 11.08 4.00 -11.40
N LEU A 159 11.12 2.95 -12.21
CA LEU A 159 10.75 3.04 -13.63
C LEU A 159 9.22 3.11 -13.79
N CYS A 160 8.51 2.24 -13.08
CA CYS A 160 7.06 2.22 -13.09
C CYS A 160 6.46 1.71 -11.78
N GLU A 161 5.22 2.11 -11.54
CA GLU A 161 4.35 1.62 -10.47
C GLU A 161 3.13 0.96 -11.09
N PHE A 162 2.78 -0.23 -10.59
CA PHE A 162 1.54 -0.92 -10.91
C PHE A 162 0.72 -1.00 -9.63
N PHE A 163 -0.56 -0.63 -9.69
CA PHE A 163 -1.49 -0.71 -8.56
C PHE A 163 -2.56 -1.74 -8.87
N TYR A 164 -2.81 -2.63 -7.92
CA TYR A 164 -3.67 -3.80 -8.13
C TYR A 164 -4.96 -3.72 -7.32
N ASN A 165 -6.02 -4.35 -7.80
CA ASN A 165 -7.16 -4.66 -6.93
C ASN A 165 -6.82 -5.85 -5.99
N PRO A 166 -7.68 -6.16 -5.00
CA PRO A 166 -7.48 -7.31 -4.11
C PRO A 166 -7.36 -8.66 -4.82
N GLU A 167 -7.94 -8.79 -6.01
CA GLU A 167 -7.87 -9.98 -6.86
C GLU A 167 -6.54 -10.12 -7.60
N GLY A 168 -5.72 -9.05 -7.64
CA GLY A 168 -4.39 -9.03 -8.27
C GLY A 168 -4.37 -8.44 -9.69
N ASP A 169 -5.49 -7.96 -10.21
CA ASP A 169 -5.58 -7.29 -11.51
C ASP A 169 -4.99 -5.88 -11.43
N THR A 170 -4.23 -5.48 -12.46
CA THR A 170 -3.68 -4.12 -12.55
C THR A 170 -4.78 -3.13 -12.90
N LYS A 171 -4.95 -2.08 -12.09
CA LYS A 171 -5.96 -1.02 -12.26
C LYS A 171 -5.35 0.33 -12.57
N LEU A 172 -4.15 0.62 -12.08
CA LEU A 172 -3.42 1.84 -12.39
C LEU A 172 -1.98 1.52 -12.74
N GLU A 173 -1.44 2.27 -13.68
CA GLU A 173 -0.03 2.22 -14.05
C GLU A 173 0.54 3.63 -14.07
N LYS A 174 1.75 3.80 -13.54
CA LYS A 174 2.50 5.05 -13.66
C LYS A 174 3.89 4.75 -14.18
N TYR A 175 4.32 5.53 -15.17
CA TYR A 175 5.65 5.44 -15.76
C TYR A 175 6.41 6.72 -15.51
N PHE A 176 7.69 6.58 -15.16
CA PHE A 176 8.54 7.71 -14.78
C PHE A 176 9.71 7.83 -15.74
N SER A 177 9.99 9.07 -16.14
CA SER A 177 11.28 9.48 -16.68
C SER A 177 12.05 10.24 -15.60
N TYR A 178 13.36 10.37 -15.77
CA TYR A 178 14.19 11.09 -14.82
C TYR A 178 14.91 12.26 -15.49
N LYS A 179 14.74 13.46 -14.92
CA LYS A 179 15.45 14.67 -15.32
C LYS A 179 16.17 15.25 -14.11
N ASP A 180 17.49 15.44 -14.22
CA ASP A 180 18.35 15.89 -13.12
C ASP A 180 18.19 15.06 -11.82
N GLY A 181 17.96 13.75 -11.97
CA GLY A 181 17.75 12.80 -10.87
C GLY A 181 16.35 12.87 -10.22
N LYS A 182 15.47 13.76 -10.68
CA LYS A 182 14.08 13.88 -10.21
C LYS A 182 13.14 13.07 -11.09
N PRO A 183 12.20 12.30 -10.50
CA PRO A 183 11.18 11.59 -11.25
C PRO A 183 10.16 12.56 -11.84
N GLU A 184 9.88 12.43 -13.12
CA GLU A 184 8.77 13.07 -13.83
C GLU A 184 7.82 11.97 -14.32
N VAL A 185 6.53 12.13 -14.05
CA VAL A 185 5.51 11.20 -14.55
C VAL A 185 5.39 11.38 -16.05
N GLN A 186 5.73 10.35 -16.80
CA GLN A 186 5.65 10.36 -18.25
C GLN A 186 4.25 9.96 -18.72
N LYS A 187 3.66 8.94 -18.09
CA LYS A 187 2.35 8.39 -18.45
C LYS A 187 1.66 7.84 -17.22
N ASN A 188 0.34 8.06 -17.15
CA ASN A 188 -0.55 7.44 -16.19
C ASN A 188 -1.68 6.76 -16.95
N TYR A 189 -1.88 5.47 -16.72
CA TYR A 189 -3.00 4.72 -17.26
C TYR A 189 -3.93 4.33 -16.12
N CYS A 190 -5.23 4.50 -16.35
CA CYS A 190 -6.29 3.93 -15.53
C CYS A 190 -7.02 2.91 -16.38
N LEU A 191 -6.90 1.64 -15.97
CA LEU A 191 -7.48 0.50 -16.67
C LEU A 191 -8.88 0.29 -16.09
N LEU A 192 -9.83 1.10 -16.55
CA LEU A 192 -11.25 0.89 -16.30
C LEU A 192 -11.72 -0.19 -17.29
N CYS A 193 -11.82 -1.43 -16.81
CA CYS A 193 -12.44 -2.54 -17.54
C CYS A 193 -13.90 -2.65 -17.12
#